data_AF-A0A3D2CT35-F1
#
_entry.id   AF-A0A3D2CT35-F1
#
_cell.length_a   1.000
_cell.length_b   1.000
_cell.length_c   1.000
_cell.angle_alpha   90.00
_cell.angle_beta   90.00
_cell.angle_gamma   90.00
#
_symmetry.space_group_name_H-M   'P 1'
#
loop_
_entity.id
_entity.type
_entity.pdbx_description
1 polymer ?
#
loop_
_entity_poly.entity_id
_entity_poly.type
_entity_poly.pdbx_seq_one_letter_code
_entity_poly.pdbx_strand_id
1 'polypeptide(L)'
;MKNNVQLMTYIDRLTGSDTQTLSNILNDQLANLFSGVHLLPFYYPIDGSDAGFDPIDHTQVDSRLGDWNDVKKLGEGYELMADLIVNHMSAQSKEFKDVLENGKESPYWDLFLTKDKVFPNGLSSEEFEKIYRPRPGSCFTTFALPNNESADFWTTFTDNQIDIDITSELGKDYLLRILKTFSENNIKSIRLDAAGYALKKAGTSCFMLDETFEFIDELSKTANDLGIETLVEIHSYYQTQIEIAQRVDRVYDFALPPLVLHSIFSKDFTALVKWLNISPRNCITVLDTHDGIG
;
A
#
# COMPACT_ATOMS: atom_id res chain seq x y z
N MET A 1 -2.99 5.92 17.57
CA MET A 1 -3.80 4.71 17.57
C MET A 1 -4.12 4.30 19.00
N LYS A 2 -5.40 4.19 19.32
CA LYS A 2 -5.90 3.68 20.61
C LYS A 2 -5.59 2.20 20.78
N ASN A 3 -5.31 1.78 22.00
CA ASN A 3 -5.09 0.37 22.34
C ASN A 3 -6.43 -0.36 22.52
N ASN A 4 -7.12 -0.58 21.40
CA ASN A 4 -8.45 -1.19 21.33
C ASN A 4 -8.56 -2.02 20.04
N VAL A 5 -9.57 -2.88 19.97
CA VAL A 5 -9.84 -3.69 18.78
C VAL A 5 -10.28 -2.78 17.62
N GLN A 6 -9.84 -3.13 16.42
CA GLN A 6 -10.19 -2.46 15.16
C GLN A 6 -10.75 -3.48 14.17
N LEU A 7 -11.58 -2.99 13.25
CA LEU A 7 -12.14 -3.78 12.16
C LEU A 7 -11.40 -3.48 10.87
N MET A 8 -10.96 -4.50 10.13
CA MET A 8 -10.53 -4.34 8.74
C MET A 8 -11.64 -4.82 7.82
N THR A 9 -12.08 -3.97 6.89
CA THR A 9 -13.18 -4.32 5.99
C THR A 9 -13.13 -3.54 4.68
N TYR A 10 -13.63 -4.17 3.62
CA TYR A 10 -14.13 -3.44 2.46
C TYR A 10 -15.49 -2.83 2.83
N ILE A 11 -15.75 -1.61 2.37
CA ILE A 11 -16.99 -0.87 2.71
C ILE A 11 -18.23 -1.60 2.17
N ASP A 12 -18.16 -2.04 0.92
CA ASP A 12 -19.22 -2.74 0.21
C ASP A 12 -19.40 -4.19 0.66
N ARG A 13 -18.33 -4.90 1.05
CA ARG A 13 -18.46 -6.36 1.30
C ARG A 13 -19.10 -6.72 2.63
N LEU A 14 -19.00 -5.87 3.65
CA LEU A 14 -19.67 -6.11 4.93
C LEU A 14 -21.17 -5.80 4.86
N THR A 15 -21.53 -4.76 4.11
CA THR A 15 -22.89 -4.19 4.10
C THR A 15 -23.68 -4.44 2.82
N GLY A 16 -22.99 -4.80 1.74
CA GLY A 16 -23.52 -4.81 0.37
C GLY A 16 -23.76 -3.40 -0.20
N SER A 17 -23.23 -2.34 0.42
CA SER A 17 -23.63 -0.95 0.12
C SER A 17 -22.48 0.05 0.32
N ASP A 18 -22.74 1.16 0.99
CA ASP A 18 -21.91 2.37 1.04
C ASP A 18 -21.39 2.71 2.45
N THR A 19 -20.62 3.80 2.54
CA THR A 19 -20.01 4.28 3.79
C THR A 19 -21.05 4.65 4.84
N GLN A 20 -22.20 5.19 4.45
CA GLN A 20 -23.27 5.53 5.39
C GLN A 20 -23.90 4.29 6.01
N THR A 21 -24.13 3.26 5.19
CA THR A 21 -24.67 1.98 5.65
C THR A 21 -23.69 1.27 6.57
N LEU A 22 -22.38 1.29 6.25
CA LEU A 22 -21.33 0.83 7.15
C LEU A 22 -21.36 1.57 8.50
N SER A 23 -21.44 2.90 8.47
CA SER A 23 -21.55 3.73 9.67
C SER A 23 -22.74 3.35 10.54
N ASN A 24 -23.90 3.08 9.93
CA ASN A 24 -25.11 2.67 10.66
C ASN A 24 -24.91 1.32 11.36
N ILE A 25 -24.34 0.32 10.67
CA ILE A 25 -24.09 -1.01 11.27
C ILE A 25 -23.07 -0.91 12.40
N LEU A 26 -22.01 -0.12 12.23
CA LEU A 26 -20.99 0.10 13.26
C LEU A 26 -21.59 0.75 14.52
N ASN A 27 -22.50 1.72 14.35
CA ASN A 27 -23.10 2.46 15.46
C ASN A 27 -24.32 1.78 16.10
N ASP A 28 -24.86 0.72 15.49
CA ASP A 28 -26.02 -0.03 16.00
C ASP A 28 -25.64 -1.47 16.36
N GLN A 29 -25.55 -2.35 15.35
CA GLN A 29 -25.35 -3.78 15.54
C GLN A 29 -23.96 -4.14 16.11
N LEU A 30 -22.95 -3.34 15.77
CA LEU A 30 -21.55 -3.54 16.20
C LEU A 30 -21.08 -2.47 17.20
N ALA A 31 -22.03 -1.76 17.82
CA ALA A 31 -21.73 -0.65 18.71
C ALA A 31 -20.77 -1.07 19.84
N ASN A 32 -19.74 -0.24 20.07
CA ASN A 32 -18.71 -0.42 21.10
C ASN A 32 -17.78 -1.64 20.92
N LEU A 33 -17.87 -2.40 19.81
CA LEU A 33 -16.95 -3.50 19.53
C LEU A 33 -15.59 -3.00 19.02
N PHE A 34 -15.61 -1.96 18.21
CA PHE A 34 -14.43 -1.44 17.53
C PHE A 34 -14.22 0.04 17.85
N SER A 35 -12.95 0.43 18.02
CA SER A 35 -12.55 1.82 18.23
C SER A 35 -12.04 2.50 16.96
N GLY A 36 -11.74 1.70 15.94
CA GLY A 36 -11.17 2.11 14.68
C GLY A 36 -11.51 1.12 13.58
N VAL A 37 -11.41 1.60 12.34
CA VAL A 37 -11.74 0.82 11.15
C VAL A 37 -10.66 1.06 10.10
N HIS A 38 -10.01 -0.01 9.66
CA HIS A 38 -9.22 -0.01 8.43
C HIS A 38 -10.17 -0.24 7.26
N LEU A 39 -10.41 0.84 6.52
CA LEU A 39 -11.15 0.81 5.27
C LEU A 39 -10.16 0.37 4.19
N LEU A 40 -10.33 -0.85 3.68
CA LEU A 40 -9.60 -1.32 2.49
C LEU A 40 -9.90 -0.40 1.29
N PRO A 41 -9.06 -0.39 0.25
CA PRO A 41 -9.08 0.67 -0.76
C PRO A 41 -10.49 1.00 -1.28
N PHE A 42 -10.93 2.21 -0.99
CA PHE A 42 -12.25 2.75 -1.32
C PHE A 42 -12.19 3.81 -2.43
N TYR A 43 -11.03 3.91 -3.09
CA TYR A 43 -10.73 4.87 -4.13
C TYR A 43 -11.34 4.45 -5.46
N TYR A 44 -11.47 5.40 -6.39
CA TYR A 44 -11.98 5.08 -7.72
C TYR A 44 -10.94 4.33 -8.59
N PRO A 45 -11.26 3.14 -9.14
CA PRO A 45 -12.41 2.27 -8.86
C PRO A 45 -12.10 1.18 -7.81
N ILE A 46 -13.10 0.80 -7.00
CA ILE A 46 -12.96 -0.29 -6.01
C ILE A 46 -12.93 -1.71 -6.59
N ASP A 47 -13.30 -1.87 -7.86
CA ASP A 47 -13.40 -3.15 -8.56
C ASP A 47 -12.50 -3.18 -9.80
N GLY A 48 -11.36 -2.50 -9.69
CA GLY A 48 -10.27 -2.59 -10.67
C GLY A 48 -9.66 -3.99 -10.74
N SER A 49 -8.48 -4.06 -11.36
CA SER A 49 -7.73 -5.30 -11.54
C SER A 49 -7.32 -5.95 -10.21
N ASP A 50 -7.27 -5.17 -9.12
CA ASP A 50 -6.80 -5.62 -7.81
C ASP A 50 -7.68 -5.09 -6.67
N ALA A 51 -9.01 -5.14 -6.83
CA ALA A 51 -9.97 -4.81 -5.78
C ALA A 51 -9.75 -3.44 -5.08
N GLY A 52 -9.34 -2.43 -5.86
CA GLY A 52 -9.08 -1.07 -5.38
C GLY A 52 -7.60 -0.75 -5.14
N PHE A 53 -6.71 -1.73 -5.19
CA PHE A 53 -5.25 -1.53 -5.12
C PHE A 53 -4.64 -0.96 -6.42
N ASP A 54 -5.46 -0.72 -7.45
CA ASP A 54 -5.07 -0.06 -8.69
C ASP A 54 -5.86 1.24 -8.93
N PRO A 55 -5.72 2.26 -8.06
CA PRO A 55 -6.53 3.45 -8.12
C PRO A 55 -6.23 4.27 -9.37
N ILE A 56 -7.30 4.67 -10.07
CA ILE A 56 -7.25 5.68 -11.13
C ILE A 56 -6.98 7.05 -10.50
N ASP A 57 -7.66 7.35 -9.38
CA ASP A 57 -7.41 8.54 -8.58
C ASP A 57 -7.51 8.21 -7.08
N HIS A 58 -6.37 8.17 -6.40
CA HIS A 58 -6.27 7.97 -4.95
C HIS A 58 -6.96 9.03 -4.11
N THR A 59 -7.22 10.21 -4.69
CA THR A 59 -7.83 11.33 -3.97
C THR A 59 -9.34 11.38 -4.17
N GLN A 60 -9.91 10.42 -4.88
CA GLN A 60 -11.34 10.32 -5.14
C GLN A 60 -11.91 9.04 -4.53
N VAL A 61 -12.87 9.18 -3.62
CA VAL A 61 -13.72 8.06 -3.17
C VAL A 61 -14.54 7.56 -4.36
N ASP A 62 -14.63 6.24 -4.53
CA ASP A 62 -15.52 5.67 -5.53
C ASP A 62 -16.97 6.07 -5.23
N SER A 63 -17.62 6.70 -6.21
CA SER A 63 -18.99 7.21 -6.07
C SER A 63 -20.03 6.15 -5.63
N ARG A 64 -19.76 4.85 -5.82
CA ARG A 64 -20.60 3.75 -5.33
C ARG A 64 -20.57 3.60 -3.81
N LEU A 65 -19.50 4.08 -3.16
CA LEU A 65 -19.30 4.03 -1.72
C LEU A 65 -19.63 5.36 -1.01
N GLY A 66 -19.92 6.41 -1.77
CA GLY A 66 -20.20 7.75 -1.27
C GLY A 66 -19.14 8.76 -1.67
N ASP A 67 -18.86 9.71 -0.78
CA ASP A 67 -17.83 10.73 -0.97
C ASP A 67 -16.94 10.92 0.28
N TRP A 68 -16.01 11.88 0.21
CA TRP A 68 -15.15 12.20 1.36
C TRP A 68 -15.91 12.77 2.56
N ASN A 69 -17.09 13.38 2.41
CA ASN A 69 -17.89 13.82 3.54
C ASN A 69 -18.42 12.63 4.34
N ASP A 70 -18.81 11.55 3.65
CA ASP A 70 -19.26 10.31 4.30
C ASP A 70 -18.11 9.66 5.11
N VAL A 71 -16.93 9.56 4.51
CA VAL A 71 -15.72 9.03 5.17
C VAL A 71 -15.33 9.92 6.36
N LYS A 72 -15.31 11.24 6.14
CA LYS A 72 -14.98 12.23 7.19
C LYS A 72 -15.92 12.13 8.38
N LYS A 73 -17.23 11.98 8.13
CA LYS A 73 -18.25 11.81 9.16
C LYS A 73 -18.08 10.49 9.92
N LEU A 74 -17.75 9.40 9.24
CA LEU A 74 -17.41 8.13 9.89
C LEU A 74 -16.19 8.30 10.82
N GLY A 75 -15.19 9.07 10.37
CA GLY A 75 -13.97 9.39 11.14
C GLY A 75 -14.18 10.31 12.35
N GLU A 76 -15.37 10.87 12.55
CA GLU A 76 -15.72 11.56 13.80
C GLU A 76 -15.96 10.57 14.95
N GLY A 77 -16.40 9.34 14.64
CA GLY A 77 -16.69 8.29 15.61
C GLY A 77 -15.60 7.23 15.77
N TYR A 78 -14.85 6.95 14.71
CA TYR A 78 -13.86 5.87 14.66
C TYR A 78 -12.47 6.37 14.23
N GLU A 79 -11.40 5.76 14.75
CA GLU A 79 -10.05 5.97 14.19
C GLU A 79 -9.96 5.26 12.84
N LEU A 80 -9.98 6.04 11.76
CA LEU A 80 -9.91 5.50 10.41
C LEU A 80 -8.47 5.26 9.98
N MET A 81 -8.25 4.07 9.42
CA MET A 81 -7.07 3.71 8.66
C MET A 81 -7.42 3.54 7.19
N ALA A 82 -6.57 4.04 6.31
CA ALA A 82 -6.68 3.90 4.86
C ALA A 82 -5.37 3.40 4.26
N ASP A 83 -5.43 2.71 3.13
CA ASP A 83 -4.23 2.30 2.39
C ASP A 83 -3.63 3.47 1.62
N LEU A 84 -2.33 3.72 1.79
CA LEU A 84 -1.54 4.56 0.91
C LEU A 84 -0.74 3.64 -0.01
N ILE A 85 -1.17 3.50 -1.27
CA ILE A 85 -0.48 2.66 -2.25
C ILE A 85 0.66 3.49 -2.84
N VAL A 86 1.84 3.33 -2.26
CA VAL A 86 3.02 4.18 -2.56
C VAL A 86 3.77 3.74 -3.80
N ASN A 87 3.57 2.49 -4.24
CA ASN A 87 4.40 1.88 -5.26
C ASN A 87 3.93 2.19 -6.68
N HIS A 88 2.62 2.27 -6.90
CA HIS A 88 2.03 2.24 -8.23
C HIS A 88 0.67 2.94 -8.28
N MET A 89 0.20 3.23 -9.49
CA MET A 89 -1.15 3.71 -9.77
C MET A 89 -1.69 3.09 -11.07
N SER A 90 -2.99 3.26 -11.35
CA SER A 90 -3.61 2.65 -12.52
C SER A 90 -3.05 3.15 -13.85
N ALA A 91 -2.90 2.26 -14.83
CA ALA A 91 -2.68 2.61 -16.24
C ALA A 91 -3.87 3.37 -16.85
N GLN A 92 -5.02 3.39 -16.16
CA GLN A 92 -6.18 4.19 -16.54
C GLN A 92 -6.19 5.60 -15.94
N SER A 93 -5.19 5.95 -15.12
CA SER A 93 -5.02 7.28 -14.55
C SER A 93 -4.87 8.37 -15.61
N LYS A 94 -5.23 9.60 -15.24
CA LYS A 94 -5.10 10.75 -16.14
C LYS A 94 -3.63 11.00 -16.51
N GLU A 95 -2.75 10.87 -15.52
CA GLU A 95 -1.31 11.06 -15.64
C GLU A 95 -0.70 10.05 -16.62
N PHE A 96 -1.05 8.76 -16.50
CA PHE A 96 -0.50 7.75 -17.41
C PHE A 96 -1.10 7.85 -18.82
N LYS A 97 -2.40 8.17 -18.95
CA LYS A 97 -3.01 8.44 -20.26
C LYS A 97 -2.34 9.59 -20.99
N ASP A 98 -1.99 10.66 -20.27
CA ASP A 98 -1.24 11.79 -20.84
C ASP A 98 0.17 11.37 -21.31
N VAL A 99 0.84 10.47 -20.58
CA VAL A 99 2.10 9.86 -21.01
C VAL A 99 1.94 9.02 -22.28
N LEU A 100 0.86 8.24 -22.41
CA LEU A 100 0.59 7.48 -23.64
C LEU A 100 0.25 8.39 -24.83
N GLU A 101 -0.36 9.54 -24.59
CA GLU A 101 -0.73 10.51 -25.63
C GLU A 101 0.44 11.41 -26.07
N ASN A 102 1.34 11.78 -25.16
CA ASN A 102 2.40 12.77 -25.39
C ASN A 102 3.83 12.20 -25.29
N GLY A 103 3.99 10.94 -24.88
CA GLY A 103 5.28 10.29 -24.73
C GLY A 103 6.19 11.04 -23.74
N LYS A 104 7.48 11.16 -24.08
CA LYS A 104 8.50 11.83 -23.26
C LYS A 104 8.26 13.32 -23.05
N GLU A 105 7.41 13.94 -23.87
CA GLU A 105 7.05 15.36 -23.73
C GLU A 105 5.91 15.57 -22.72
N SER A 106 5.29 14.49 -22.21
CA SER A 106 4.29 14.59 -21.15
C SER A 106 4.91 15.19 -19.89
N PRO A 107 4.24 16.17 -19.23
CA PRO A 107 4.66 16.66 -17.92
C PRO A 107 4.64 15.57 -16.83
N TYR A 108 4.01 14.42 -17.07
CA TYR A 108 3.97 13.28 -16.14
C TYR A 108 4.97 12.17 -16.49
N TRP A 109 5.82 12.34 -17.50
CA TRP A 109 6.79 11.31 -17.89
C TRP A 109 7.65 10.84 -16.71
N ASP A 110 8.14 11.79 -15.92
CA ASP A 110 9.00 11.50 -14.77
C ASP A 110 8.26 10.97 -13.53
N LEU A 111 6.92 10.96 -13.54
CA LEU A 111 6.13 10.32 -12.49
C LEU A 111 6.25 8.80 -12.55
N PHE A 112 6.52 8.21 -13.71
CA PHE A 112 6.52 6.75 -13.90
C PHE A 112 7.93 6.20 -14.07
N LEU A 113 8.14 4.97 -13.59
CA LEU A 113 9.38 4.25 -13.80
C LEU A 113 9.38 3.55 -15.16
N THR A 114 10.36 3.89 -15.99
CA THR A 114 10.67 3.13 -17.21
C THR A 114 11.91 2.26 -17.00
N LYS A 115 12.00 1.16 -17.74
CA LYS A 115 13.16 0.27 -17.73
C LYS A 115 14.45 1.04 -17.97
N ASP A 116 14.46 1.94 -18.94
CA ASP A 116 15.64 2.74 -19.30
C ASP A 116 16.04 3.73 -18.21
N LYS A 117 15.08 4.22 -17.40
CA LYS A 117 15.35 5.10 -16.27
C LYS A 117 16.13 4.38 -15.16
N VAL A 118 15.78 3.11 -14.89
CA VAL A 118 16.48 2.29 -13.88
C VAL A 118 17.76 1.70 -14.45
N PHE A 119 17.75 1.28 -15.72
CA PHE A 119 18.85 0.61 -16.41
C PHE A 119 19.30 1.40 -17.66
N PRO A 120 19.95 2.57 -17.49
CA PRO A 120 20.32 3.44 -18.61
C PRO A 120 21.35 2.82 -19.56
N ASN A 121 22.09 1.81 -19.09
CA ASN A 121 23.07 1.05 -19.88
C ASN A 121 22.50 -0.28 -20.42
N GLY A 122 21.18 -0.47 -20.33
CA GLY A 122 20.51 -1.73 -20.63
C GLY A 122 20.46 -2.67 -19.43
N LEU A 123 19.49 -3.58 -19.45
CA LEU A 123 19.26 -4.59 -18.42
C LEU A 123 19.97 -5.89 -18.79
N SER A 124 20.99 -6.29 -18.02
CA SER A 124 21.65 -7.59 -18.20
C SER A 124 20.82 -8.74 -17.61
N SER A 125 21.08 -9.97 -18.05
CA SER A 125 20.42 -11.16 -17.49
C SER A 125 20.74 -11.36 -16.00
N GLU A 126 21.96 -11.02 -15.55
CA GLU A 126 22.34 -11.12 -14.14
C GLU A 126 21.54 -10.13 -13.27
N GLU A 127 21.36 -8.90 -13.75
CA GLU A 127 20.55 -7.90 -13.05
C GLU A 127 19.07 -8.29 -13.03
N PHE A 128 18.55 -8.82 -14.13
CA PHE A 128 17.16 -9.27 -14.20
C PHE A 128 16.86 -10.39 -13.18
N GLU A 129 17.77 -11.35 -13.01
CA GLU A 129 17.60 -12.43 -12.04
C GLU A 129 17.71 -11.97 -10.58
N LYS A 130 18.35 -10.83 -10.31
CA LYS A 130 18.42 -10.26 -8.95
C LYS A 130 17.09 -9.65 -8.51
N ILE A 131 16.28 -9.13 -9.43
CA ILE A 131 15.02 -8.45 -9.11
C ILE A 131 14.09 -9.42 -8.37
N TYR A 132 13.72 -9.04 -7.15
CA TYR A 132 12.73 -9.75 -6.35
C TYR A 132 11.35 -9.53 -6.96
N ARG A 133 10.60 -10.62 -7.15
CA ARG A 133 9.31 -10.61 -7.86
C ARG A 133 8.26 -11.35 -7.03
N PRO A 134 7.07 -10.73 -6.79
CA PRO A 134 5.97 -11.42 -6.11
C PRO A 134 5.29 -12.44 -7.03
N ARG A 135 5.47 -12.32 -8.35
CA ARG A 135 4.87 -13.19 -9.37
C ARG A 135 5.91 -13.68 -10.39
N PRO A 136 5.71 -14.85 -11.01
CA PRO A 136 6.54 -15.29 -12.12
C PRO A 136 6.45 -14.32 -13.32
N GLY A 137 7.56 -14.12 -14.04
CA GLY A 137 7.59 -13.36 -15.29
C GLY A 137 8.36 -12.04 -15.23
N SER A 138 8.06 -11.17 -16.19
CA SER A 138 8.65 -9.83 -16.30
C SER A 138 7.98 -8.85 -15.33
N CYS A 139 8.76 -7.92 -14.77
CA CYS A 139 8.29 -6.73 -14.05
C CYS A 139 8.19 -5.51 -14.98
N PHE A 140 8.07 -5.75 -16.29
CA PHE A 140 7.95 -4.72 -17.30
C PHE A 140 6.79 -5.03 -18.26
N THR A 141 6.04 -3.99 -18.61
CA THR A 141 5.03 -4.00 -19.66
C THR A 141 5.38 -2.97 -20.72
N THR A 142 5.38 -3.38 -21.99
CA THR A 142 5.61 -2.48 -23.13
C THR A 142 4.32 -1.74 -23.47
N PHE A 143 4.37 -0.41 -23.50
CA PHE A 143 3.28 0.43 -23.96
C PHE A 143 3.67 1.18 -25.24
N ALA A 144 2.71 1.31 -26.15
CA ALA A 144 2.87 2.13 -27.35
C ALA A 144 2.82 3.61 -26.97
N LEU A 145 3.68 4.40 -27.61
CA LEU A 145 3.79 5.84 -27.48
C LEU A 145 3.56 6.50 -28.85
N PRO A 146 3.46 7.85 -28.92
CA PRO A 146 3.33 8.56 -30.18
C PRO A 146 4.49 8.27 -31.16
N ASN A 147 4.29 8.59 -32.44
CA ASN A 147 5.29 8.44 -33.50
C ASN A 147 5.80 6.99 -33.73
N ASN A 148 4.98 5.98 -33.41
CA ASN A 148 5.34 4.56 -33.46
C ASN A 148 6.49 4.17 -32.52
N GLU A 149 6.70 4.95 -31.44
CA GLU A 149 7.61 4.58 -30.38
C GLU A 149 6.93 3.64 -29.37
N SER A 150 7.73 3.03 -28.50
CA SER A 150 7.24 2.29 -27.34
C SER A 150 8.23 2.42 -26.20
N ALA A 151 7.75 2.25 -24.97
CA ALA A 151 8.59 2.18 -23.79
C ALA A 151 8.15 1.04 -22.88
N ASP A 152 9.13 0.45 -22.19
CA ASP A 152 8.88 -0.55 -21.16
C ASP A 152 8.73 0.16 -19.82
N PHE A 153 7.52 0.13 -19.27
CA PHE A 153 7.23 0.65 -17.94
C PHE A 153 7.35 -0.44 -16.89
N TRP A 154 7.79 -0.07 -15.70
CA TRP A 154 7.89 -0.98 -14.57
C TRP A 154 6.49 -1.29 -14.03
N THR A 155 6.18 -2.59 -13.90
CA THR A 155 4.88 -3.13 -13.48
C THR A 155 5.12 -4.32 -12.55
N THR A 156 5.34 -4.01 -11.27
CA THR A 156 5.67 -5.00 -10.21
C THR A 156 4.55 -6.02 -10.02
N PHE A 157 3.30 -5.52 -10.02
CA PHE A 157 2.08 -6.31 -9.80
C PHE A 157 1.38 -6.57 -11.13
N THR A 158 0.23 -6.01 -11.48
CA THR A 158 -0.40 -6.23 -12.79
C THR A 158 0.14 -5.30 -13.89
N ASP A 159 -0.22 -5.56 -15.15
CA ASP A 159 0.07 -4.64 -16.26
C ASP A 159 -0.76 -3.35 -16.18
N ASN A 160 -1.82 -3.31 -15.37
CA ASN A 160 -2.59 -2.12 -15.06
C ASN A 160 -2.02 -1.31 -13.88
N GLN A 161 -1.04 -1.83 -13.14
CA GLN A 161 -0.41 -1.17 -11.99
C GLN A 161 0.97 -0.65 -12.41
N ILE A 162 1.03 0.62 -12.80
CA ILE A 162 2.26 1.25 -13.28
C ILE A 162 3.01 1.82 -12.08
N ASP A 163 4.24 1.35 -11.87
CA ASP A 163 5.07 1.81 -10.77
C ASP A 163 5.46 3.29 -10.94
N ILE A 164 5.28 4.06 -9.88
CA ILE A 164 5.68 5.47 -9.83
C ILE A 164 7.14 5.59 -9.41
N ASP A 165 7.79 6.65 -9.85
CA ASP A 165 9.12 7.04 -9.39
C ASP A 165 9.00 7.92 -8.15
N ILE A 166 9.08 7.29 -6.96
CA ILE A 166 9.07 7.99 -5.67
C ILE A 166 10.25 8.95 -5.47
N THR A 167 11.30 8.87 -6.29
CA THR A 167 12.46 9.76 -6.20
C THR A 167 12.27 11.05 -6.98
N SER A 168 11.31 11.08 -7.93
CA SER A 168 10.99 12.27 -8.70
C SER A 168 10.13 13.25 -7.89
N GLU A 169 10.22 14.54 -8.21
CA GLU A 169 9.38 15.55 -7.57
C GLU A 169 7.89 15.29 -7.81
N LEU A 170 7.52 14.78 -8.99
CA LEU A 170 6.14 14.40 -9.30
C LEU A 170 5.64 13.24 -8.43
N GLY A 171 6.48 12.23 -8.18
CA GLY A 171 6.14 11.12 -7.28
C GLY A 171 5.95 11.57 -5.84
N LYS A 172 6.84 12.45 -5.34
CA LYS A 172 6.70 13.05 -4.01
C LYS A 172 5.45 13.90 -3.89
N ASP A 173 5.17 14.75 -4.88
CA ASP A 173 3.98 15.59 -4.93
C ASP A 173 2.69 14.75 -4.99
N TYR A 174 2.71 13.64 -5.72
CA TYR A 174 1.60 12.68 -5.78
C TYR A 174 1.27 12.12 -4.39
N LEU A 175 2.27 11.58 -3.67
CA LEU A 175 2.07 11.03 -2.33
C LEU A 175 1.67 12.11 -1.32
N LEU A 176 2.29 13.29 -1.37
CA LEU A 176 1.96 14.40 -0.47
C LEU A 176 0.53 14.89 -0.68
N ARG A 177 0.04 14.92 -1.92
CA ARG A 177 -1.36 15.26 -2.22
C ARG A 177 -2.31 14.28 -1.54
N ILE A 178 -2.03 12.98 -1.60
CA ILE A 178 -2.86 11.94 -0.96
C ILE A 178 -2.87 12.12 0.56
N LEU A 179 -1.69 12.30 1.17
CA LEU A 179 -1.56 12.52 2.61
C LEU A 179 -2.35 13.75 3.09
N LYS A 180 -2.32 14.85 2.33
CA LYS A 180 -3.12 16.05 2.64
C LYS A 180 -4.62 15.75 2.57
N THR A 181 -5.08 15.08 1.51
CA THR A 181 -6.47 14.65 1.39
C THR A 181 -6.90 13.77 2.56
N PHE A 182 -6.08 12.83 2.99
CA PHE A 182 -6.36 11.96 4.13
C PHE A 182 -6.46 12.74 5.44
N SER A 183 -5.51 13.65 5.70
CA SER A 183 -5.48 14.50 6.90
C SER A 183 -6.73 15.38 6.98
N GLU A 184 -7.16 15.98 5.87
CA GLU A 184 -8.35 16.85 5.80
C GLU A 184 -9.68 16.10 6.01
N ASN A 185 -9.67 14.77 5.84
CA ASN A 185 -10.85 13.90 5.89
C ASN A 185 -10.83 12.87 7.02
N ASN A 186 -10.21 13.21 8.15
CA ASN A 186 -10.23 12.42 9.39
C ASN A 186 -9.60 11.01 9.31
N ILE A 187 -8.73 10.75 8.33
CA ILE A 187 -7.86 9.58 8.39
C ILE A 187 -6.80 9.81 9.47
N LYS A 188 -6.66 8.85 10.40
CA LYS A 188 -5.75 8.94 11.55
C LYS A 188 -4.56 7.99 11.45
N SER A 189 -4.66 6.99 10.58
CA SER A 189 -3.55 6.11 10.29
C SER A 189 -3.54 5.72 8.83
N ILE A 190 -2.37 5.36 8.30
CA ILE A 190 -2.22 4.83 6.95
C ILE A 190 -1.50 3.49 6.98
N ARG A 191 -1.92 2.55 6.13
CA ARG A 191 -1.15 1.36 5.79
C ARG A 191 -0.34 1.68 4.54
N LEU A 192 0.99 1.60 4.60
CA LEU A 192 1.84 1.74 3.42
C LEU A 192 1.82 0.44 2.65
N ASP A 193 1.04 0.40 1.57
CA ASP A 193 0.91 -0.77 0.72
C ASP A 193 2.10 -0.89 -0.24
N ALA A 194 2.64 -2.11 -0.36
CA ALA A 194 3.74 -2.44 -1.26
C ALA A 194 5.00 -1.56 -1.11
N ALA A 195 5.21 -0.95 0.06
CA ALA A 195 6.31 -0.01 0.30
C ALA A 195 7.69 -0.63 0.08
N GLY A 196 7.84 -1.93 0.34
CA GLY A 196 9.08 -2.66 0.11
C GLY A 196 9.54 -2.69 -1.34
N TYR A 197 8.65 -2.45 -2.30
CA TYR A 197 8.95 -2.42 -3.73
C TYR A 197 9.20 -1.00 -4.27
N ALA A 198 8.92 0.05 -3.49
CA ALA A 198 8.79 1.41 -4.03
C ALA A 198 10.06 1.92 -4.74
N LEU A 199 11.26 1.56 -4.24
CA LEU A 199 12.54 2.03 -4.78
C LEU A 199 13.20 1.00 -5.71
N LYS A 200 13.58 1.44 -6.92
CA LYS A 200 14.23 0.61 -7.93
C LYS A 200 15.67 1.07 -8.16
N LYS A 201 16.62 0.13 -8.17
CA LYS A 201 18.05 0.41 -8.35
C LYS A 201 18.72 -0.73 -9.12
N ALA A 202 19.40 -0.40 -10.22
CA ALA A 202 20.12 -1.37 -11.02
C ALA A 202 21.14 -2.17 -10.19
N GLY A 203 21.29 -3.45 -10.52
CA GLY A 203 22.20 -4.37 -9.81
C GLY A 203 21.71 -4.88 -8.45
N THR A 204 20.50 -4.52 -8.01
CA THR A 204 19.94 -4.90 -6.70
C THR A 204 18.68 -5.75 -6.82
N SER A 205 18.12 -6.18 -5.69
CA SER A 205 16.82 -6.85 -5.64
C SER A 205 15.63 -5.94 -5.94
N CYS A 206 15.80 -4.62 -5.86
CA CYS A 206 14.69 -3.65 -5.89
C CYS A 206 13.60 -3.95 -4.84
N PHE A 207 13.99 -4.59 -3.72
CA PHE A 207 13.08 -4.91 -2.62
C PHE A 207 13.79 -4.71 -1.29
N MET A 208 13.18 -3.91 -0.42
CA MET A 208 13.67 -3.59 0.93
C MET A 208 15.15 -3.18 0.94
N LEU A 209 15.52 -2.24 0.08
CA LEU A 209 16.87 -1.65 0.04
C LEU A 209 17.04 -0.65 1.19
N ASP A 210 18.27 -0.32 1.57
CA ASP A 210 18.54 0.70 2.61
C ASP A 210 17.86 2.03 2.28
N GLU A 211 17.88 2.44 1.00
CA GLU A 211 17.19 3.65 0.53
C GLU A 211 15.65 3.50 0.58
N THR A 212 15.11 2.28 0.49
CA THR A 212 13.68 2.02 0.73
C THR A 212 13.32 2.29 2.20
N PHE A 213 14.19 1.90 3.15
CA PHE A 213 13.98 2.21 4.55
C PHE A 213 14.01 3.72 4.83
N GLU A 214 14.94 4.45 4.20
CA GLU A 214 15.04 5.91 4.30
C GLU A 214 13.77 6.58 3.77
N PHE A 215 13.29 6.17 2.60
CA PHE A 215 12.03 6.66 2.03
C PHE A 215 10.84 6.42 2.98
N ILE A 216 10.73 5.21 3.56
CA ILE A 216 9.65 4.87 4.49
C ILE A 216 9.71 5.75 5.75
N ASP A 217 10.89 6.00 6.31
CA ASP A 217 11.08 6.86 7.48
C ASP A 217 10.71 8.33 7.17
N GLU A 218 11.14 8.87 6.02
CA GLU A 218 10.79 10.23 5.57
C GLU A 218 9.29 10.40 5.31
N LEU A 219 8.66 9.43 4.65
CA LEU A 219 7.22 9.42 4.41
C LEU A 219 6.45 9.33 5.74
N SER A 220 6.91 8.50 6.68
CA SER A 220 6.31 8.37 8.01
C SER A 220 6.40 9.69 8.79
N LYS A 221 7.54 10.39 8.74
CA LYS A 221 7.68 11.73 9.35
C LYS A 221 6.72 12.74 8.74
N THR A 222 6.61 12.74 7.41
CA THR A 222 5.68 13.63 6.68
C THR A 222 4.23 13.35 7.04
N ALA A 223 3.83 12.09 7.15
CA ALA A 223 2.49 11.70 7.59
C ALA A 223 2.23 12.13 9.06
N ASN A 224 3.22 11.96 9.93
CA ASN A 224 3.13 12.37 11.34
C ASN A 224 2.97 13.89 11.49
N ASP A 225 3.67 14.70 10.68
CA ASP A 225 3.50 16.16 10.66
C ASP A 225 2.07 16.58 10.24
N LEU A 226 1.36 15.71 9.51
CA LEU A 226 -0.05 15.86 9.13
C LEU A 226 -1.02 15.19 10.12
N GLY A 227 -0.52 14.65 11.24
CA GLY A 227 -1.32 14.00 12.28
C GLY A 227 -1.80 12.59 11.93
N ILE A 228 -1.07 11.89 11.06
CA ILE A 228 -1.37 10.54 10.57
C ILE A 228 -0.26 9.58 11.04
N GLU A 229 -0.63 8.53 11.78
CA GLU A 229 0.29 7.45 12.16
C GLU A 229 0.50 6.45 11.00
N THR A 230 1.70 5.90 10.89
CA THR A 230 2.05 5.00 9.78
C THR A 230 2.15 3.54 10.22
N LEU A 231 1.47 2.66 9.50
CA LEU A 231 1.61 1.21 9.56
C LEU A 231 2.31 0.72 8.30
N VAL A 232 3.44 0.05 8.44
CA VAL A 232 4.17 -0.47 7.29
C VAL A 232 3.84 -1.94 7.07
N GLU A 233 3.39 -2.25 5.86
CA GLU A 233 3.14 -3.61 5.42
C GLU A 233 4.36 -4.16 4.68
N ILE A 234 4.99 -5.18 5.28
CA ILE A 234 6.13 -5.89 4.69
C ILE A 234 6.00 -7.38 4.98
N HIS A 235 5.78 -8.17 3.94
CA HIS A 235 5.97 -9.62 3.96
C HIS A 235 7.44 -9.95 3.68
N SER A 236 8.18 -10.25 4.75
CA SER A 236 9.62 -10.54 4.67
C SER A 236 10.03 -11.58 5.72
N TYR A 237 11.32 -11.92 5.76
CA TYR A 237 11.87 -12.69 6.85
C TYR A 237 11.70 -11.94 8.19
N TYR A 238 11.31 -12.64 9.25
CA TYR A 238 10.89 -12.00 10.52
C TYR A 238 11.93 -11.03 11.13
N GLN A 239 13.22 -11.22 10.86
CA GLN A 239 14.28 -10.32 11.34
C GLN A 239 14.19 -8.94 10.68
N THR A 240 13.84 -8.88 9.39
CA THR A 240 13.59 -7.64 8.66
C THR A 240 12.39 -6.90 9.26
N GLN A 241 11.35 -7.62 9.67
CA GLN A 241 10.20 -7.03 10.35
C GLN A 241 10.55 -6.47 11.75
N ILE A 242 11.47 -7.11 12.47
CA ILE A 242 12.00 -6.58 13.75
C ILE A 242 12.82 -5.31 13.53
N GLU A 243 13.60 -5.24 12.47
CA GLU A 243 14.42 -4.08 12.16
C GLU A 243 13.58 -2.87 11.72
N ILE A 244 12.66 -3.05 10.77
CA ILE A 244 11.79 -1.95 10.31
C ILE A 244 10.94 -1.38 11.45
N ALA A 245 10.49 -2.22 12.38
CA ALA A 245 9.69 -1.78 13.54
C ALA A 245 10.39 -0.74 14.42
N GLN A 246 11.72 -0.59 14.33
CA GLN A 246 12.47 0.44 15.06
C GLN A 246 12.42 1.81 14.39
N ARG A 247 11.96 1.89 13.13
CA ARG A 247 12.01 3.08 12.26
C ARG A 247 10.63 3.64 11.90
N VAL A 248 9.54 2.97 12.29
CA VAL A 248 8.17 3.32 11.91
C VAL A 248 7.23 3.28 13.11
N ASP A 249 6.06 3.91 13.01
CA ASP A 249 5.11 3.91 14.12
C ASP A 249 4.60 2.51 14.42
N ARG A 250 4.19 1.76 13.36
CA ARG A 250 3.62 0.42 13.48
C ARG A 250 4.08 -0.54 12.39
N VAL A 251 4.10 -1.82 12.73
CA VAL A 251 4.23 -2.95 11.78
C VAL A 251 3.13 -3.96 12.02
N TYR A 252 2.81 -4.81 11.04
CA TYR A 252 1.98 -5.99 11.29
C TYR A 252 2.76 -7.05 12.07
N ASP A 253 2.06 -7.87 12.86
CA ASP A 253 2.60 -9.15 13.35
C ASP A 253 2.17 -10.28 12.40
N PHE A 254 2.85 -10.41 11.26
CA PHE A 254 2.56 -11.45 10.27
C PHE A 254 3.10 -12.83 10.64
N ALA A 255 4.01 -12.92 11.61
CA ALA A 255 4.44 -14.21 12.12
C ALA A 255 3.38 -14.87 13.01
N LEU A 256 2.54 -14.07 13.69
CA LEU A 256 1.54 -14.58 14.62
C LEU A 256 0.51 -15.54 13.98
N PRO A 257 -0.15 -15.24 12.84
CA PRO A 257 -1.14 -16.13 12.26
C PRO A 257 -0.67 -17.57 11.99
N PRO A 258 0.43 -17.82 11.23
CA PRO A 258 0.89 -19.18 10.99
C PRO A 258 1.41 -19.86 12.26
N LEU A 259 1.96 -19.10 13.23
CA LEU A 259 2.40 -19.64 14.52
C LEU A 259 1.22 -20.10 15.38
N VAL A 260 0.12 -19.36 15.40
CA VAL A 260 -1.11 -19.78 16.10
C VAL A 260 -1.67 -21.05 15.46
N LEU A 261 -1.76 -21.08 14.11
CA LEU A 261 -2.19 -22.28 13.38
C LEU A 261 -1.30 -23.49 13.71
N HIS A 262 0.02 -23.33 13.56
CA HIS A 262 0.98 -24.39 13.88
C HIS A 262 0.78 -24.89 15.31
N SER A 263 0.64 -23.99 16.29
CA SER A 263 0.52 -24.36 17.70
C SER A 263 -0.76 -25.16 17.98
N ILE A 264 -1.88 -24.78 17.38
CA ILE A 264 -3.16 -25.48 17.54
C ILE A 264 -3.10 -26.88 16.90
N PHE A 265 -2.58 -26.99 15.67
CA PHE A 265 -2.55 -28.26 14.93
C PHE A 265 -1.49 -29.24 15.47
N SER A 266 -0.31 -28.75 15.83
CA SER A 266 0.77 -29.59 16.35
C SER A 266 0.69 -29.84 17.85
N LYS A 267 -0.11 -29.04 18.58
CA LYS A 267 -0.12 -28.96 20.06
C LYS A 267 1.25 -28.58 20.65
N ASP A 268 2.11 -27.92 19.88
CA ASP A 268 3.41 -27.41 20.30
C ASP A 268 3.44 -25.87 20.25
N PHE A 269 3.61 -25.24 21.42
CA PHE A 269 3.63 -23.79 21.57
C PHE A 269 5.05 -23.21 21.59
N THR A 270 6.09 -24.03 21.40
CA THR A 270 7.49 -23.63 21.52
C THR A 270 7.85 -22.49 20.57
N ALA A 271 7.44 -22.59 19.30
CA ALA A 271 7.70 -21.56 18.29
C ALA A 271 6.96 -20.24 18.61
N LEU A 272 5.68 -20.34 19.02
CA LEU A 272 4.88 -19.18 19.40
C LEU A 272 5.47 -18.46 20.63
N VAL A 273 5.85 -19.21 21.68
CA VAL A 273 6.50 -18.63 22.88
C VAL A 273 7.81 -17.96 22.50
N LYS A 274 8.61 -18.56 21.62
CA LYS A 274 9.85 -17.94 21.13
C LYS A 274 9.54 -16.60 20.42
N TRP A 275 8.56 -16.57 19.52
CA TRP A 275 8.16 -15.35 18.83
C TRP A 275 7.68 -14.26 19.79
N LEU A 276 6.79 -14.58 20.72
CA LEU A 276 6.26 -13.62 21.70
C LEU A 276 7.36 -12.97 22.57
N ASN A 277 8.52 -13.61 22.72
CA ASN A 277 9.67 -13.06 23.43
C ASN A 277 10.51 -12.08 22.59
N ILE A 278 10.48 -12.19 21.27
CA ILE A 278 11.32 -11.38 20.35
C ILE A 278 10.51 -10.43 19.46
N SER A 279 9.19 -10.57 19.42
CA SER A 279 8.33 -9.78 18.55
C SER A 279 8.37 -8.29 18.92
N PRO A 280 8.29 -7.38 17.94
CA PRO A 280 8.20 -5.95 18.23
C PRO A 280 6.95 -5.65 19.07
N ARG A 281 7.01 -4.56 19.85
CA ARG A 281 5.89 -4.18 20.74
C ARG A 281 5.01 -3.08 20.18
N ASN A 282 5.42 -2.47 19.07
CA ASN A 282 4.63 -1.54 18.27
C ASN A 282 3.87 -2.25 17.13
N CYS A 283 3.48 -3.52 17.31
CA CYS A 283 2.75 -4.27 16.30
C CYS A 283 1.25 -3.99 16.31
N ILE A 284 0.63 -4.13 15.14
CA ILE A 284 -0.79 -4.45 14.99
C ILE A 284 -0.89 -5.95 14.75
N THR A 285 -1.52 -6.66 15.68
CA THR A 285 -1.70 -8.11 15.60
C THR A 285 -2.89 -8.45 14.73
N VAL A 286 -2.72 -9.44 13.87
CA VAL A 286 -3.78 -10.00 13.01
C VAL A 286 -3.82 -11.53 13.15
N LEU A 287 -4.94 -12.13 12.79
CA LEU A 287 -5.04 -13.58 12.52
C LEU A 287 -5.42 -13.82 11.06
N ASP A 288 -6.34 -13.01 10.54
CA ASP A 288 -6.74 -12.95 9.16
C ASP A 288 -6.47 -11.57 8.56
N THR A 289 -6.31 -11.55 7.24
CA THR A 289 -6.18 -10.34 6.43
C THR A 289 -7.09 -10.42 5.21
N HIS A 290 -7.10 -9.36 4.39
CA HIS A 290 -7.69 -9.45 3.05
C HIS A 290 -6.87 -10.34 2.12
N ASP A 291 -5.56 -10.45 2.37
CA ASP A 291 -4.65 -11.38 1.72
C ASP A 291 -4.61 -12.77 2.36
N GLY A 292 -3.91 -13.70 1.70
CA GLY A 292 -3.67 -15.04 2.21
C GLY A 292 -2.62 -15.12 3.32
N ILE A 293 -2.61 -16.24 4.04
CA ILE A 293 -1.59 -16.55 5.06
C ILE A 293 -0.33 -17.05 4.37
N GLY A 294 0.78 -16.32 4.54
CA GLY A 294 2.11 -16.67 4.03
C GLY A 294 2.93 -17.60 4.93
#